data_AF-A0A1X1BLY7-F1
#
_entry.id   AF-A0A1X1BLY7-F1
#
_cell.length_a   1.000
_cell.length_b   1.000
_cell.length_c   1.000
_cell.angle_alpha   90.00
_cell.angle_beta   90.00
_cell.angle_gamma   90.00
#
_symmetry.space_group_name_H-M   'P 1'
#
loop_
_entity.id
_entity.type
_entity.pdbx_description
1 polymer ?
#
loop_
_entity_poly.entity_id
_entity_poly.type
_entity_poly.pdbx_seq_one_letter_code
_entity_poly.pdbx_strand_id
1 'polypeptide(L)'
;MNVASTTVITGFRLFYEEVVGGVRSELRERLGTETVPLADVQREVARLWKICPHQEEYRQKAALLRQTQPANEPKGANATDEQVIPVHRLRRILELDEEAPRVSRDALRLLGRATTIFLSQFASNLHKHILDTDANYPAKPEHIWNIVKSPLYPKYKFLECSEKQLACSQDKKIASALSQGNSNVAYRDSEDVIGGDVPAPEGVSTVTHVEKTPRPADTDYRAYTTMGRMYGKGKGISSSSIPYRRRPASWVKTKPLDLEQQIVKLAKKGMTPSQIGVVLRDSNAVPLVKAITNNKILRILRGHGWAPDIPEDLYYLVKKAVVMRKHMEHNLNDKDSKFRLILLESRIHRLARYFKKKRRLPANWKYKSETASALLG
;
A
#
# COMPACT_ATOMS: atom_id res chain seq x y z
N MET A 1 9.94 19.81 35.99
CA MET A 1 9.72 21.13 35.35
C MET A 1 8.87 20.92 34.11
N ASN A 2 7.86 21.77 33.88
CA ASN A 2 6.89 21.53 32.81
C ASN A 2 7.42 22.02 31.45
N VAL A 3 7.39 21.15 30.44
CA VAL A 3 7.71 21.51 29.06
C VAL A 3 6.55 22.35 28.51
N ALA A 4 6.78 23.65 28.36
CA ALA A 4 5.77 24.57 27.83
C ALA A 4 5.48 24.25 26.35
N SER A 5 4.31 23.66 26.09
CA SER A 5 3.86 23.40 24.72
C SER A 5 3.53 24.72 24.01
N THR A 6 4.30 25.07 22.99
CA THR A 6 4.11 26.26 22.14
C THR A 6 2.85 26.12 21.28
N THR A 7 1.71 26.30 21.93
CA THR A 7 0.39 26.35 21.30
C THR A 7 0.11 27.75 20.76
N VAL A 8 -0.59 27.82 19.63
CA VAL A 8 -0.87 29.10 18.95
C VAL A 8 -1.82 29.93 19.80
N ILE A 9 -1.33 31.05 20.34
CA ILE A 9 -2.15 32.00 21.10
C ILE A 9 -3.26 32.55 20.20
N THR A 10 -4.50 32.42 20.66
CA THR A 10 -5.72 32.89 19.99
C THR A 10 -6.62 33.58 21.02
N GLY A 11 -7.46 34.53 20.59
CA GLY A 11 -8.34 35.24 21.52
C GLY A 11 -9.26 34.32 22.32
N PHE A 12 -9.79 33.27 21.68
CA PHE A 12 -10.57 32.24 22.38
C PHE A 12 -9.74 31.50 23.43
N ARG A 13 -8.43 31.30 23.25
CA ARG A 13 -7.61 30.66 24.28
C ARG A 13 -7.40 31.56 25.50
N LEU A 14 -7.20 32.87 25.31
CA LEU A 14 -7.08 33.82 26.42
C LEU A 14 -8.38 33.83 27.25
N PHE A 15 -9.52 34.00 26.59
CA PHE A 15 -10.85 33.89 27.20
C PHE A 15 -11.08 32.54 27.89
N TYR A 16 -10.59 31.44 27.29
CA TYR A 16 -10.71 30.11 27.88
C TYR A 16 -9.95 30.00 29.21
N GLU A 17 -8.69 30.45 29.30
CA GLU A 17 -7.93 30.35 30.57
C GLU A 17 -8.57 31.18 31.69
N GLU A 18 -9.15 32.34 31.35
CA GLU A 18 -9.85 33.23 32.29
C GLU A 18 -11.17 32.61 32.79
N VAL A 19 -11.99 32.08 31.88
CA VAL A 19 -13.37 31.63 32.18
C VAL A 19 -13.45 30.16 32.64
N VAL A 20 -12.47 29.30 32.28
CA VAL A 20 -12.51 27.86 32.61
C VAL A 20 -12.47 27.59 34.12
N GLY A 21 -11.91 28.49 34.91
CA GLY A 21 -11.93 28.40 36.38
C GLY A 21 -13.35 28.48 36.94
N GLY A 22 -14.05 29.58 36.65
CA GLY A 22 -15.43 29.80 37.10
C GLY A 22 -16.40 28.73 36.60
N VAL A 23 -16.34 28.38 35.31
CA VAL A 23 -17.21 27.34 34.72
C VAL A 23 -17.00 25.97 35.35
N ARG A 24 -15.77 25.63 35.79
CA ARG A 24 -15.51 24.37 36.51
C ARG A 24 -16.12 24.35 37.91
N SER A 25 -16.09 25.48 38.63
CA SER A 25 -16.73 25.60 39.94
C SER A 25 -18.25 25.54 39.82
N GLU A 26 -18.83 26.29 38.89
CA GLU A 26 -20.28 26.31 38.64
C GLU A 26 -20.82 24.94 38.18
N LEU A 27 -20.10 24.24 37.29
CA LEU A 27 -20.50 22.89 36.88
C LEU A 27 -20.33 21.85 38.00
N ARG A 28 -19.34 22.01 38.89
CA ARG A 28 -19.20 21.15 40.09
C ARG A 28 -20.37 21.34 41.05
N GLU A 29 -20.76 22.59 41.29
CA GLU A 29 -21.91 22.94 42.15
C GLU A 29 -23.23 22.40 41.57
N ARG A 30 -23.46 22.61 40.26
CA ARG A 30 -24.69 22.14 39.57
C ARG A 30 -24.79 20.62 39.41
N LEU A 31 -23.67 19.89 39.39
CA LEU A 31 -23.65 18.43 39.19
C LEU A 31 -23.44 17.63 40.49
N GLY A 32 -22.94 18.28 41.55
CA GLY A 32 -22.60 17.62 42.82
C GLY A 32 -21.38 16.68 42.75
N THR A 33 -20.66 16.64 41.63
CA THR A 33 -19.52 15.72 41.40
C THR A 33 -18.18 16.43 41.51
N GLU A 34 -17.24 15.88 42.30
CA GLU A 34 -15.91 16.45 42.50
C GLU A 34 -15.14 16.68 41.18
N THR A 35 -15.34 15.78 40.22
CA THR A 35 -14.80 15.87 38.86
C THR A 35 -15.90 16.26 37.87
N VAL A 36 -15.54 17.08 36.88
CA VAL A 36 -16.44 17.58 35.83
C VAL A 36 -15.89 17.15 34.46
N PRO A 37 -16.69 16.52 33.57
CA PRO A 37 -16.20 16.10 32.26
C PRO A 37 -15.75 17.28 31.39
N LEU A 38 -14.59 17.12 30.73
CA LEU A 38 -14.01 18.19 29.90
C LEU A 38 -14.92 18.64 28.75
N ALA A 39 -15.76 17.75 28.23
CA ALA A 39 -16.72 18.05 27.17
C ALA A 39 -17.83 19.03 27.61
N ASP A 40 -18.15 19.09 28.90
CA ASP A 40 -19.22 19.96 29.43
C ASP A 40 -18.68 21.34 29.76
N VAL A 41 -17.49 21.40 30.35
CA VAL A 41 -16.68 22.63 30.48
C VAL A 41 -16.46 23.27 29.11
N GLN A 42 -16.10 22.49 28.08
CA GLN A 42 -15.92 23.00 26.72
C GLN A 42 -17.22 23.48 26.07
N ARG A 43 -18.36 22.82 26.35
CA ARG A 43 -19.68 23.27 25.86
C ARG A 43 -20.07 24.62 26.45
N GLU A 44 -19.94 24.81 27.76
CA GLU A 44 -20.39 26.04 28.40
C GLU A 44 -19.42 27.22 28.16
N VAL A 45 -18.10 27.00 28.12
CA VAL A 45 -17.16 28.05 27.67
C VAL A 45 -17.42 28.44 26.21
N ALA A 46 -17.78 27.50 25.33
CA ALA A 46 -18.16 27.80 23.95
C ALA A 46 -19.54 28.50 23.82
N ARG A 47 -20.44 28.33 24.79
CA ARG A 47 -21.69 29.10 24.91
C ARG A 47 -21.37 30.54 25.32
N LEU A 48 -20.59 30.73 26.38
CA LEU A 48 -20.19 32.06 26.87
C LEU A 48 -19.42 32.86 25.81
N TRP A 49 -18.52 32.23 25.05
CA TRP A 49 -17.78 32.89 23.95
C TRP A 49 -18.67 33.39 22.79
N LYS A 50 -19.86 32.81 22.59
CA LYS A 50 -20.85 33.29 21.61
C LYS A 50 -21.69 34.46 22.12
N ILE A 51 -21.80 34.62 23.44
CA ILE A 51 -22.59 35.66 24.09
C ILE A 51 -21.71 36.88 24.47
N CYS A 52 -20.40 36.68 24.64
CA CYS A 52 -19.43 37.70 25.02
C CYS A 52 -19.34 38.85 23.99
N PRO A 53 -19.68 40.11 24.34
CA PRO A 53 -19.59 41.24 23.42
C PRO A 53 -18.13 41.69 23.18
N HIS A 54 -17.25 41.55 24.17
CA HIS A 54 -15.84 41.96 24.11
C HIS A 54 -14.95 41.04 23.25
N GLN A 55 -15.53 40.27 22.33
CA GLN A 55 -14.82 39.23 21.58
C GLN A 55 -13.65 39.79 20.75
N GLU A 56 -13.73 41.06 20.32
CA GLU A 56 -12.66 41.72 19.55
C GLU A 56 -11.47 42.12 20.42
N GLU A 57 -11.69 42.52 21.68
CA GLU A 57 -10.58 42.81 22.60
C GLU A 57 -9.69 41.58 22.81
N TYR A 58 -10.28 40.40 22.97
CA TYR A 58 -9.52 39.15 23.10
C TYR A 58 -8.72 38.84 21.83
N ARG A 59 -9.21 39.24 20.65
CA ARG A 59 -8.45 39.13 19.38
C ARG A 59 -7.29 40.13 19.35
N GLN A 60 -7.50 41.37 19.80
CA GLN A 60 -6.47 42.42 19.89
C GLN A 60 -5.39 42.06 20.92
N LYS A 61 -5.78 41.67 22.15
CA LYS A 61 -4.89 41.14 23.20
C LYS A 61 -4.06 39.96 22.68
N ALA A 62 -4.66 39.03 21.93
CA ALA A 62 -3.94 37.93 21.29
C ALA A 62 -3.04 38.35 20.11
N ALA A 63 -3.30 39.48 19.45
CA ALA A 63 -2.42 40.02 18.41
C ALA A 63 -1.19 40.71 19.03
N LEU A 64 -1.39 41.52 20.08
CA LEU A 64 -0.32 42.16 20.84
C LEU A 64 0.62 41.11 21.46
N LEU A 65 0.09 40.06 22.09
CA LEU A 65 0.90 38.98 22.67
C LEU A 65 1.71 38.17 21.63
N ARG A 66 1.37 38.23 20.34
CA ARG A 66 2.20 37.67 19.26
C ARG A 66 3.30 38.62 18.78
N GLN A 67 3.14 39.93 19.00
CA GLN A 67 4.14 40.95 18.68
C GLN A 67 5.16 41.10 19.82
N THR A 68 4.75 40.92 21.08
CA THR A 68 5.64 40.99 22.25
C THR A 68 6.39 39.68 22.52
N GLN A 69 6.02 38.57 21.88
CA GLN A 69 6.85 37.37 21.87
C GLN A 69 8.05 37.60 20.93
N PRO A 70 9.30 37.49 21.41
CA PRO A 70 10.45 37.58 20.53
C PRO A 70 10.37 36.48 19.47
N ALA A 71 10.74 36.82 18.24
CA ALA A 71 10.69 35.90 17.10
C ALA A 71 11.70 34.76 17.29
N ASN A 72 11.27 33.68 17.96
CA ASN A 72 11.99 32.41 17.94
C ASN A 72 12.00 31.90 16.51
N GLU A 73 13.14 32.11 15.84
CA GLU A 73 13.48 31.47 14.58
C GLU A 73 13.21 29.96 14.65
N PRO A 74 12.90 29.31 13.52
CA PRO A 74 12.71 27.86 13.47
C PRO A 74 14.06 27.14 13.69
N LYS A 75 14.48 27.02 14.95
CA LYS A 75 15.68 26.28 15.36
C LYS A 75 15.57 24.83 14.94
N GLY A 76 16.25 24.50 13.84
CA GLY A 76 16.59 23.13 13.51
C GLY A 76 17.63 22.57 14.48
N ALA A 77 17.68 21.24 14.52
CA ALA A 77 18.68 20.41 15.21
C ALA A 77 18.66 20.38 16.76
N ASN A 78 18.59 19.15 17.26
CA ASN A 78 19.20 18.67 18.51
C ASN A 78 18.53 18.99 19.85
N ALA A 79 17.40 18.30 20.10
CA ALA A 79 17.13 17.71 21.42
C ALA A 79 16.39 16.37 21.22
N THR A 80 17.09 15.25 21.43
CA THR A 80 16.57 13.86 21.31
C THR A 80 15.77 13.56 20.04
N ASP A 81 16.46 13.31 18.93
CA ASP A 81 15.84 12.72 17.73
C ASP A 81 15.48 11.23 17.96
N GLU A 82 14.34 10.97 18.64
CA GLU A 82 13.49 9.86 18.19
C GLU A 82 13.14 10.18 16.73
N GLN A 83 13.80 9.56 15.76
CA GLN A 83 13.55 9.86 14.34
C GLN A 83 12.19 9.27 13.91
N VAL A 84 11.11 9.96 14.28
CA VAL A 84 9.72 9.56 14.03
C VAL A 84 9.50 9.44 12.53
N ILE A 85 9.49 8.19 12.04
CA ILE A 85 9.31 7.86 10.63
C ILE A 85 8.03 8.55 10.12
N PRO A 86 8.12 9.45 9.12
CA PRO A 86 6.95 10.20 8.65
C PRO A 86 5.82 9.26 8.22
N VAL A 87 4.58 9.62 8.55
CA VAL A 87 3.38 8.76 8.34
C VAL A 87 3.23 8.28 6.89
N HIS A 88 3.70 9.05 5.90
CA HIS A 88 3.72 8.67 4.50
C HIS A 88 4.78 7.60 4.15
N ARG A 89 5.88 7.51 4.91
CA ARG A 89 6.89 6.44 4.79
C ARG A 89 6.39 5.16 5.47
N LEU A 90 5.77 5.25 6.66
CA LEU A 90 5.20 4.07 7.35
C LEU A 90 4.22 3.29 6.48
N ARG A 91 3.32 3.98 5.76
CA ARG A 91 2.41 3.33 4.79
C ARG A 91 3.13 2.62 3.63
N ARG A 92 4.31 3.11 3.24
CA ARG A 92 5.11 2.57 2.14
C ARG A 92 6.01 1.41 2.59
N ILE A 93 6.50 1.44 3.83
CA ILE A 93 7.32 0.37 4.44
C ILE A 93 6.46 -0.88 4.70
N LEU A 94 5.20 -0.70 5.10
CA LEU A 94 4.28 -1.78 5.46
C LEU A 94 3.34 -2.23 4.32
N GLU A 95 3.61 -1.80 3.08
CA GLU A 95 2.77 -2.03 1.89
C GLU A 95 1.25 -1.89 2.14
N LEU A 96 0.86 -0.87 2.93
CA LEU A 96 -0.54 -0.70 3.34
C LEU A 96 -1.39 -0.24 2.14
N ASP A 97 -2.09 -1.21 1.56
CA ASP A 97 -2.99 -1.12 0.41
C ASP A 97 -3.83 0.17 0.40
N GLU A 98 -3.97 0.80 -0.78
CA GLU A 98 -4.68 2.10 -0.95
C GLU A 98 -6.16 2.02 -0.50
N GLU A 99 -6.72 0.81 -0.38
CA GLU A 99 -8.10 0.55 0.08
C GLU A 99 -8.24 0.23 1.59
N ALA A 100 -7.17 0.35 2.39
CA ALA A 100 -7.19 0.13 3.84
C ALA A 100 -8.05 1.17 4.60
N PRO A 101 -8.67 0.81 5.75
CA PRO A 101 -9.46 1.74 6.56
C PRO A 101 -8.59 2.88 7.14
N ARG A 102 -9.20 4.04 7.41
CA ARG A 102 -8.51 5.23 7.95
C ARG A 102 -8.08 5.01 9.41
N VAL A 103 -6.89 4.45 9.59
CA VAL A 103 -6.21 4.32 10.90
C VAL A 103 -6.02 5.69 11.55
N SER A 104 -6.20 5.79 12.86
CA SER A 104 -6.03 7.04 13.63
C SER A 104 -4.56 7.50 13.63
N ARG A 105 -4.34 8.81 13.87
CA ARG A 105 -2.99 9.39 13.90
C ARG A 105 -2.10 8.73 14.95
N ASP A 106 -2.69 8.31 16.06
CA ASP A 106 -1.96 7.77 17.22
C ASP A 106 -1.71 6.26 17.11
N ALA A 107 -2.62 5.50 16.48
CA ALA A 107 -2.33 4.13 16.08
C ALA A 107 -1.22 4.08 15.00
N LEU A 108 -1.16 5.07 14.09
CA LEU A 108 -0.04 5.21 13.14
C LEU A 108 1.29 5.60 13.82
N ARG A 109 1.25 6.39 14.91
CA ARG A 109 2.43 6.69 15.75
C ARG A 109 2.92 5.46 16.52
N LEU A 110 2.00 4.71 17.13
CA LEU A 110 2.28 3.46 17.85
C LEU A 110 2.91 2.42 16.92
N LEU A 111 2.30 2.21 15.75
CA LEU A 111 2.82 1.33 14.69
C LEU A 111 4.21 1.77 14.23
N GLY A 112 4.44 3.09 14.08
CA GLY A 112 5.76 3.64 13.77
C GLY A 112 6.82 3.29 14.81
N ARG A 113 6.53 3.51 16.10
CA ARG A 113 7.42 3.11 17.21
C ARG A 113 7.69 1.61 17.22
N ALA A 114 6.66 0.79 17.05
CA ALA A 114 6.81 -0.66 16.94
C ALA A 114 7.71 -1.07 15.77
N THR A 115 7.57 -0.45 14.59
CA THR A 115 8.48 -0.73 13.45
C THR A 115 9.91 -0.28 13.71
N THR A 116 10.14 0.83 14.41
CA THR A 116 11.50 1.27 14.78
C THR A 116 12.15 0.32 15.77
N ILE A 117 11.41 -0.15 16.79
CA ILE A 117 11.90 -1.14 17.78
C ILE A 117 12.17 -2.48 17.11
N PHE A 118 11.28 -2.95 16.22
CA PHE A 118 11.50 -4.17 15.45
C PHE A 118 12.75 -4.07 14.57
N LEU A 119 12.91 -2.96 13.83
CA LEU A 119 14.06 -2.78 12.94
C LEU A 119 15.39 -2.62 13.71
N SER A 120 15.39 -2.01 14.90
CA SER A 120 16.59 -1.95 15.74
C SER A 120 16.95 -3.32 16.33
N GLN A 121 15.96 -4.07 16.84
CA GLN A 121 16.17 -5.44 17.34
C GLN A 121 16.60 -6.41 16.22
N PHE A 122 16.04 -6.25 15.02
CA PHE A 122 16.44 -7.02 13.84
C PHE A 122 17.87 -6.66 13.42
N ALA A 123 18.24 -5.37 13.35
CA ALA A 123 19.61 -4.95 13.08
C ALA A 123 20.62 -5.45 14.13
N SER A 124 20.25 -5.44 15.42
CA SER A 124 21.10 -5.99 16.48
C SER A 124 21.28 -7.50 16.40
N ASN A 125 20.29 -8.27 15.94
CA ASN A 125 20.38 -9.73 15.80
C ASN A 125 20.72 -10.20 14.37
N LEU A 126 20.95 -9.28 13.42
CA LEU A 126 21.16 -9.59 12.00
C LEU A 126 22.37 -10.51 11.79
N HIS A 127 23.41 -10.38 12.61
CA HIS A 127 24.57 -11.28 12.60
C HIS A 127 24.20 -12.74 12.94
N LYS A 128 23.25 -12.97 13.85
CA LYS A 128 22.76 -14.32 14.20
C LYS A 128 21.92 -14.88 13.05
N HIS A 129 20.98 -14.10 12.54
CA HIS A 129 20.17 -14.49 11.39
C HIS A 129 20.96 -14.74 10.10
N ILE A 130 22.16 -14.17 9.95
CA ILE A 130 23.09 -14.55 8.87
C ILE A 130 23.71 -15.92 9.15
N LEU A 131 24.24 -16.14 10.36
CA LEU A 131 24.90 -17.39 10.76
C LEU A 131 23.93 -18.58 10.82
N ASP A 132 22.67 -18.38 11.21
CA ASP A 132 21.65 -19.44 11.28
C ASP A 132 21.07 -19.82 9.89
N THR A 133 21.67 -19.39 8.78
CA THR A 133 21.13 -19.58 7.41
C THR A 133 22.12 -20.19 6.40
N ASP A 134 22.67 -21.36 6.74
CA ASP A 134 23.66 -22.16 5.99
C ASP A 134 23.36 -22.49 4.50
N ALA A 135 22.30 -21.98 3.88
CA ALA A 135 21.94 -22.31 2.49
C ALA A 135 21.25 -21.22 1.64
N ASN A 136 20.57 -20.20 2.20
CA ASN A 136 19.42 -19.61 1.47
C ASN A 136 19.39 -18.08 1.28
N TYR A 137 20.52 -17.35 1.46
CA TYR A 137 20.66 -15.99 0.90
C TYR A 137 22.14 -15.58 0.70
N PRO A 138 22.62 -15.31 -0.54
CA PRO A 138 24.05 -15.13 -0.84
C PRO A 138 24.58 -13.70 -0.55
N ALA A 139 24.41 -13.22 0.67
CA ALA A 139 24.96 -11.94 1.14
C ALA A 139 26.38 -12.12 1.73
N LYS A 140 27.38 -12.37 0.87
CA LYS A 140 28.78 -12.50 1.29
C LYS A 140 29.26 -11.26 2.09
N PRO A 141 30.07 -11.43 3.16
CA PRO A 141 30.63 -10.30 3.92
C PRO A 141 31.42 -9.29 3.04
N GLU A 142 32.10 -9.80 2.02
CA GLU A 142 32.78 -9.03 0.95
C GLU A 142 31.88 -7.94 0.35
N HIS A 143 30.62 -8.25 0.06
CA HIS A 143 29.67 -7.31 -0.55
C HIS A 143 29.31 -6.17 0.41
N ILE A 144 29.18 -6.46 1.69
CA ILE A 144 28.88 -5.46 2.74
C ILE A 144 30.08 -4.52 2.90
N TRP A 145 31.30 -5.08 2.97
CA TRP A 145 32.55 -4.33 3.07
C TRP A 145 32.75 -3.37 1.88
N ASN A 146 32.49 -3.84 0.66
CA ASN A 146 32.60 -3.02 -0.55
C ASN A 146 31.58 -1.86 -0.57
N ILE A 147 30.37 -2.05 -0.02
CA ILE A 147 29.39 -0.96 0.13
C ILE A 147 29.86 0.08 1.16
N VAL A 148 30.40 -0.37 2.30
CA VAL A 148 30.92 0.53 3.37
C VAL A 148 32.12 1.36 2.90
N LYS A 149 33.03 0.78 2.10
CA LYS A 149 34.20 1.50 1.56
C LYS A 149 33.92 2.38 0.35
N SER A 150 32.75 2.25 -0.29
CA SER A 150 32.44 2.97 -1.53
C SER A 150 32.07 4.45 -1.26
N PRO A 151 32.81 5.44 -1.78
CA PRO A 151 32.61 6.86 -1.45
C PRO A 151 31.31 7.48 -2.00
N LEU A 152 30.56 6.75 -2.83
CA LEU A 152 29.30 7.17 -3.42
C LEU A 152 28.08 6.94 -2.52
N TYR A 153 28.21 6.17 -1.43
CA TYR A 153 27.09 5.91 -0.51
C TYR A 153 27.17 6.78 0.75
N PRO A 154 26.04 7.34 1.23
CA PRO A 154 26.03 8.09 2.48
C PRO A 154 26.34 7.16 3.66
N LYS A 155 27.31 7.54 4.51
CA LYS A 155 27.71 6.75 5.67
C LYS A 155 26.57 6.61 6.67
N TYR A 156 25.92 5.45 6.67
CA TYR A 156 24.87 5.11 7.63
C TYR A 156 25.48 4.68 8.97
N LYS A 157 25.27 5.46 10.04
CA LYS A 157 25.80 5.19 11.39
C LYS A 157 25.53 3.77 11.92
N PHE A 158 24.46 3.11 11.50
CA PHE A 158 24.19 1.72 11.93
C PHE A 158 25.20 0.71 11.36
N LEU A 159 25.86 1.01 10.24
CA LEU A 159 26.92 0.19 9.66
C LEU A 159 28.29 0.39 10.34
N GLU A 160 28.52 1.50 11.05
CA GLU A 160 29.77 1.73 11.81
C GLU A 160 29.94 0.72 12.96
N CYS A 161 28.83 0.18 13.49
CA CYS A 161 28.86 -0.92 14.46
C CYS A 161 29.25 -2.25 13.78
N SER A 162 28.70 -2.52 12.58
CA SER A 162 29.03 -3.71 11.79
C SER A 162 30.49 -3.68 11.31
N GLU A 163 31.00 -2.51 10.89
CA GLU A 163 32.40 -2.30 10.50
C GLU A 163 33.36 -2.69 11.64
N LYS A 164 33.07 -2.26 12.87
CA LYS A 164 33.86 -2.61 14.06
C LYS A 164 33.79 -4.10 14.39
N GLN A 165 32.61 -4.73 14.25
CA GLN A 165 32.47 -6.18 14.47
C GLN A 165 33.20 -7.01 13.40
N LEU A 166 33.13 -6.61 12.13
CA LEU A 166 33.87 -7.24 11.04
C LEU A 166 35.40 -7.06 11.19
N ALA A 167 35.85 -5.88 11.64
CA ALA A 167 37.26 -5.63 11.92
C ALA A 167 37.81 -6.49 13.09
N CYS A 168 36.97 -6.87 14.05
CA CYS A 168 37.33 -7.83 15.10
C CYS A 168 37.19 -9.30 14.65
N SER A 169 36.24 -9.61 13.78
CA SER A 169 35.87 -10.98 13.40
C SER A 169 36.62 -11.48 12.17
N GLN A 170 37.90 -11.82 12.37
CA GLN A 170 38.67 -12.75 11.53
C GLN A 170 38.63 -12.52 10.01
N ASP A 171 39.57 -11.73 9.48
CA ASP A 171 40.64 -12.36 8.67
C ASP A 171 41.88 -11.48 8.48
N LYS A 172 42.99 -11.82 9.15
CA LYS A 172 44.27 -11.10 8.98
C LYS A 172 44.89 -11.32 7.59
N LYS A 173 44.48 -12.37 6.86
CA LYS A 173 44.95 -12.66 5.49
C LYS A 173 44.38 -11.70 4.43
N ILE A 174 43.12 -11.30 4.57
CA ILE A 174 42.44 -10.41 3.61
C ILE A 174 43.00 -8.98 3.73
N ALA A 175 43.29 -8.53 4.95
CA ALA A 175 43.94 -7.24 5.19
C ALA A 175 45.33 -7.12 4.55
N SER A 176 46.14 -8.20 4.56
CA SER A 176 47.45 -8.22 3.89
C SER A 176 47.35 -8.32 2.36
N ALA A 177 46.33 -9.00 1.82
CA ALA A 177 46.13 -9.09 0.38
C ALA A 177 45.69 -7.74 -0.25
N LEU A 178 45.06 -6.86 0.53
CA LEU A 178 44.54 -5.56 0.08
C LEU A 178 45.45 -4.36 0.40
N SER A 179 46.60 -4.56 1.06
CA SER A 179 47.61 -3.50 1.25
C SER A 179 48.62 -3.43 0.10
N GLN A 180 48.85 -4.53 -0.61
CA GLN A 180 49.63 -4.57 -1.85
C GLN A 180 48.75 -4.12 -3.03
N GLY A 181 48.59 -2.80 -3.17
CA GLY A 181 47.76 -2.21 -4.21
C GLY A 181 48.30 -2.48 -5.62
N ASN A 182 47.67 -3.42 -6.33
CA ASN A 182 47.95 -3.69 -7.74
C ASN A 182 46.64 -3.59 -8.56
N SER A 183 46.46 -2.44 -9.21
CA SER A 183 45.27 -2.15 -10.01
C SER A 183 45.39 -2.73 -11.43
N ASN A 184 45.19 -4.04 -11.59
CA ASN A 184 44.95 -4.69 -12.89
C ASN A 184 44.57 -6.17 -12.74
N VAL A 185 43.33 -6.55 -13.08
CA VAL A 185 42.97 -7.65 -14.00
C VAL A 185 41.66 -7.25 -14.69
N ALA A 186 41.54 -7.47 -15.99
CA ALA A 186 40.40 -7.07 -16.81
C ALA A 186 39.30 -8.15 -16.92
N TYR A 187 38.18 -7.78 -17.55
CA TYR A 187 37.23 -8.70 -18.15
C TYR A 187 37.94 -9.78 -19.00
N ARG A 188 37.54 -11.04 -18.84
CA ARG A 188 37.58 -12.06 -19.90
C ARG A 188 36.39 -13.00 -19.78
N ASP A 189 35.64 -13.10 -20.87
CA ASP A 189 34.71 -14.17 -21.17
C ASP A 189 35.49 -15.35 -21.85
N SER A 190 34.76 -16.19 -22.61
CA SER A 190 35.18 -17.22 -23.57
C SER A 190 35.86 -18.52 -23.06
N GLU A 191 35.00 -19.56 -22.94
CA GLU A 191 35.01 -20.79 -23.77
C GLU A 191 36.01 -21.97 -23.54
N ASP A 192 35.54 -23.13 -24.03
CA ASP A 192 36.15 -24.46 -24.30
C ASP A 192 36.80 -25.27 -23.16
N VAL A 193 36.45 -26.54 -22.86
CA VAL A 193 36.16 -27.78 -23.65
C VAL A 193 37.41 -28.61 -23.99
N ILE A 194 37.70 -29.62 -23.16
CA ILE A 194 38.23 -31.01 -23.38
C ILE A 194 37.98 -31.73 -22.01
N GLY A 195 37.65 -33.03 -21.83
CA GLY A 195 37.49 -34.18 -22.73
C GLY A 195 38.30 -35.39 -22.21
N GLY A 196 37.67 -36.42 -21.64
CA GLY A 196 38.34 -37.63 -21.12
C GLY A 196 37.40 -38.57 -20.34
N ASP A 197 37.64 -39.89 -20.40
CA ASP A 197 36.63 -40.94 -20.17
C ASP A 197 37.09 -42.10 -19.26
N VAL A 198 36.13 -42.73 -18.56
CA VAL A 198 36.10 -44.18 -18.15
C VAL A 198 37.18 -44.65 -17.12
N PRO A 199 37.02 -45.77 -16.35
CA PRO A 199 35.94 -46.78 -16.25
C PRO A 199 35.28 -46.90 -14.84
N ALA A 200 34.32 -47.85 -14.72
CA ALA A 200 33.77 -48.36 -13.47
C ALA A 200 34.16 -49.84 -13.23
N PRO A 201 34.00 -50.38 -11.99
CA PRO A 201 33.99 -51.82 -11.70
C PRO A 201 32.63 -52.33 -11.17
N GLU A 202 32.41 -53.65 -11.24
CA GLU A 202 31.16 -54.36 -10.87
C GLU A 202 31.28 -55.19 -9.58
N GLY A 203 30.17 -55.64 -8.97
CA GLY A 203 30.14 -56.90 -8.19
C GLY A 203 29.24 -57.01 -6.93
N VAL A 204 28.14 -57.78 -7.03
CA VAL A 204 27.68 -58.88 -6.13
C VAL A 204 27.96 -58.76 -4.61
N SER A 205 27.02 -58.86 -3.65
CA SER A 205 25.54 -59.03 -3.64
C SER A 205 24.94 -58.49 -2.30
N THR A 206 23.93 -58.97 -1.53
CA THR A 206 23.30 -60.30 -1.28
C THR A 206 21.74 -60.27 -1.32
N VAL A 207 21.00 -60.71 -0.28
CA VAL A 207 19.53 -60.87 -0.23
C VAL A 207 18.97 -60.63 1.19
N THR A 208 17.82 -59.94 1.34
CA THR A 208 16.62 -60.31 2.16
C THR A 208 15.70 -59.11 2.50
N HIS A 209 14.50 -59.44 3.02
CA HIS A 209 13.46 -58.58 3.60
C HIS A 209 12.70 -57.58 2.70
N VAL A 210 11.51 -58.01 2.32
CA VAL A 210 10.37 -57.12 2.07
C VAL A 210 9.93 -56.55 3.42
N GLU A 211 10.19 -55.26 3.67
CA GLU A 211 9.56 -54.52 4.77
C GLU A 211 8.81 -53.30 4.24
N LYS A 212 7.65 -53.04 4.84
CA LYS A 212 6.58 -52.21 4.26
C LYS A 212 6.75 -50.76 4.69
N THR A 213 7.77 -50.08 4.14
CA THR A 213 8.07 -48.69 4.46
C THR A 213 6.82 -47.81 4.27
N PRO A 214 6.50 -46.90 5.22
CA PRO A 214 5.45 -45.93 5.01
C PRO A 214 5.87 -45.03 3.83
N ARG A 215 4.91 -44.72 2.94
CA ARG A 215 5.16 -43.72 1.89
C ARG A 215 5.70 -42.45 2.55
N PRO A 216 6.83 -41.87 2.08
CA PRO A 216 7.27 -40.58 2.58
C PRO A 216 6.10 -39.61 2.41
N ALA A 217 5.71 -38.94 3.49
CA ALA A 217 4.54 -38.06 3.47
C ALA A 217 4.70 -37.06 2.34
N ASP A 218 3.68 -36.95 1.47
CA ASP A 218 3.75 -36.15 0.25
C ASP A 218 4.27 -34.75 0.58
N THR A 219 5.51 -34.48 0.18
CA THR A 219 6.11 -33.16 0.30
C THR A 219 5.49 -32.30 -0.79
N ASP A 220 4.25 -31.86 -0.53
CA ASP A 220 3.50 -30.85 -1.26
C ASP A 220 4.21 -29.49 -1.08
N TYR A 221 5.40 -29.41 -1.67
CA TYR A 221 6.11 -28.21 -2.07
C TYR A 221 5.18 -27.45 -3.00
N ARG A 222 4.22 -26.74 -2.39
CA ARG A 222 3.13 -26.00 -3.03
C ARG A 222 3.63 -25.35 -4.31
N ALA A 223 3.35 -26.00 -5.44
CA ALA A 223 3.98 -25.65 -6.69
C ALA A 223 3.75 -24.16 -6.96
N TYR A 224 4.84 -23.38 -6.93
CA TYR A 224 4.81 -21.91 -6.89
C TYR A 224 3.95 -21.42 -8.05
N THR A 225 2.73 -20.96 -7.74
CA THR A 225 1.60 -21.15 -8.66
C THR A 225 1.66 -20.14 -9.79
N THR A 226 2.43 -20.47 -10.83
CA THR A 226 2.93 -19.55 -11.85
C THR A 226 1.76 -18.79 -12.45
N MET A 227 1.65 -17.50 -12.14
CA MET A 227 0.41 -16.74 -12.20
C MET A 227 -0.23 -16.80 -13.59
N GLY A 228 -1.22 -17.67 -13.73
CA GLY A 228 -1.90 -17.97 -15.00
C GLY A 228 -3.30 -17.36 -15.06
N ARG A 229 -4.02 -17.61 -16.15
CA ARG A 229 -5.43 -17.23 -16.23
C ARG A 229 -6.24 -17.93 -15.13
N MET A 230 -7.08 -17.16 -14.44
CA MET A 230 -7.93 -17.62 -13.32
C MET A 230 -8.76 -18.87 -13.63
N TYR A 231 -9.11 -19.06 -14.91
CA TYR A 231 -9.75 -20.27 -15.44
C TYR A 231 -9.12 -20.58 -16.82
N GLY A 232 -8.37 -21.67 -16.90
CA GLY A 232 -7.66 -22.13 -18.11
C GLY A 232 -6.13 -22.25 -17.91
N LYS A 233 -5.47 -23.08 -18.72
CA LYS A 233 -4.03 -23.40 -18.56
C LYS A 233 -3.07 -22.29 -19.02
N GLY A 234 -3.54 -21.34 -19.83
CA GLY A 234 -2.71 -20.33 -20.50
C GLY A 234 -2.03 -19.31 -19.56
N LYS A 235 -0.80 -18.91 -19.92
CA LYS A 235 0.11 -18.05 -19.13
C LYS A 235 0.46 -16.70 -19.80
N GLY A 236 -0.25 -16.29 -20.85
CA GLY A 236 0.08 -15.08 -21.61
C GLY A 236 -0.03 -13.78 -20.80
N ILE A 237 0.99 -12.92 -20.90
CA ILE A 237 1.23 -11.74 -20.03
C ILE A 237 0.82 -10.39 -20.66
N SER A 238 0.24 -10.39 -21.86
CA SER A 238 -0.13 -9.20 -22.63
C SER A 238 -1.03 -8.24 -21.85
N SER A 239 -0.54 -7.04 -21.56
CA SER A 239 -1.24 -6.00 -20.79
C SER A 239 -0.73 -4.60 -21.14
N SER A 240 -1.48 -3.56 -20.78
CA SER A 240 -1.10 -2.17 -21.06
C SER A 240 -0.09 -1.64 -20.04
N SER A 241 1.13 -1.33 -20.48
CA SER A 241 2.11 -0.61 -19.65
C SER A 241 1.75 0.87 -19.56
N ILE A 242 1.69 1.41 -18.34
CA ILE A 242 1.38 2.84 -18.10
C ILE A 242 2.71 3.61 -18.04
N PRO A 243 2.88 4.73 -18.78
CA PRO A 243 4.12 5.49 -18.75
C PRO A 243 4.48 5.98 -17.34
N TYR A 244 5.79 6.01 -17.06
CA TYR A 244 6.33 6.41 -15.76
C TYR A 244 5.89 7.84 -15.36
N ARG A 245 5.98 8.79 -16.30
CA ARG A 245 5.56 10.18 -16.12
C ARG A 245 4.04 10.28 -15.93
N ARG A 246 3.62 10.61 -14.70
CA ARG A 246 2.18 10.76 -14.33
C ARG A 246 1.61 12.18 -14.51
N ARG A 247 2.44 13.17 -14.83
CA ARG A 247 1.99 14.52 -15.24
C ARG A 247 1.33 14.44 -16.64
N PRO A 248 0.34 15.29 -16.96
CA PRO A 248 -0.23 15.34 -18.30
C PRO A 248 0.84 15.72 -19.35
N ALA A 249 0.57 15.36 -20.60
CA ALA A 249 1.44 15.70 -21.73
C ALA A 249 1.17 17.13 -22.22
N SER A 250 2.20 17.82 -22.70
CA SER A 250 2.15 19.24 -23.06
C SER A 250 1.21 19.56 -24.24
N TRP A 251 0.91 18.59 -25.10
CA TRP A 251 -0.05 18.73 -26.19
C TRP A 251 -1.52 18.67 -25.73
N VAL A 252 -1.81 18.15 -24.53
CA VAL A 252 -3.18 18.03 -24.01
C VAL A 252 -3.59 19.36 -23.35
N LYS A 253 -4.18 20.24 -24.16
CA LYS A 253 -4.64 21.58 -23.75
C LYS A 253 -6.01 21.60 -23.04
N THR A 254 -6.70 20.45 -22.97
CA THR A 254 -8.05 20.32 -22.40
C THR A 254 -8.06 20.57 -20.89
N LYS A 255 -8.95 21.44 -20.40
CA LYS A 255 -9.11 21.68 -18.96
C LYS A 255 -9.80 20.48 -18.29
N PRO A 256 -9.58 20.23 -16.99
CA PRO A 256 -10.24 19.11 -16.29
C PRO A 256 -11.77 19.21 -16.31
N LEU A 257 -12.34 20.41 -16.18
CA LEU A 257 -13.80 20.63 -16.19
C LEU A 257 -14.42 20.22 -17.53
N ASP A 258 -13.86 20.69 -18.64
CA ASP A 258 -14.30 20.39 -20.01
C ASP A 258 -14.29 18.87 -20.26
N LEU A 259 -13.28 18.19 -19.71
CA LEU A 259 -13.09 16.75 -19.84
C LEU A 259 -14.08 15.95 -18.96
N GLU A 260 -14.43 16.44 -17.77
CA GLU A 260 -15.49 15.86 -16.94
C GLU A 260 -16.87 16.02 -17.61
N GLN A 261 -17.15 17.18 -18.21
CA GLN A 261 -18.34 17.39 -19.05
C GLN A 261 -18.37 16.44 -20.26
N GLN A 262 -17.23 16.21 -20.92
CA GLN A 262 -17.15 15.27 -22.03
C GLN A 262 -17.40 13.82 -21.58
N ILE A 263 -16.86 13.40 -20.44
CA ILE A 263 -17.15 12.08 -19.83
C ILE A 263 -18.64 11.90 -19.59
N VAL A 264 -19.32 12.91 -19.02
CA VAL A 264 -20.78 12.87 -18.81
C VAL A 264 -21.53 12.86 -20.15
N LYS A 265 -21.09 13.62 -21.17
CA LYS A 265 -21.68 13.61 -22.52
C LYS A 265 -21.59 12.25 -23.21
N LEU A 266 -20.53 11.49 -22.97
CA LEU A 266 -20.38 10.12 -23.49
C LEU A 266 -21.19 9.10 -22.67
N ALA A 267 -21.24 9.22 -21.34
CA ALA A 267 -22.08 8.37 -20.50
C ALA A 267 -23.58 8.55 -20.78
N LYS A 268 -24.03 9.78 -21.08
CA LYS A 268 -25.40 10.08 -21.54
C LYS A 268 -25.75 9.43 -22.89
N LYS A 269 -24.76 8.95 -23.67
CA LYS A 269 -24.98 8.12 -24.86
C LYS A 269 -25.01 6.60 -24.56
N GLY A 270 -25.00 6.20 -23.29
CA GLY A 270 -24.96 4.79 -22.87
C GLY A 270 -23.59 4.12 -23.01
N MET A 271 -22.51 4.87 -23.27
CA MET A 271 -21.15 4.29 -23.34
C MET A 271 -20.65 3.86 -21.96
N THR A 272 -20.01 2.71 -21.88
CA THR A 272 -19.48 2.20 -20.61
C THR A 272 -18.20 2.95 -20.17
N PRO A 273 -17.84 2.94 -18.87
CA PRO A 273 -16.61 3.59 -18.39
C PRO A 273 -15.34 3.14 -19.12
N SER A 274 -15.27 1.87 -19.53
CA SER A 274 -14.15 1.35 -20.32
C SER A 274 -14.15 1.87 -21.76
N GLN A 275 -15.33 1.90 -22.43
CA GLN A 275 -15.47 2.49 -23.77
C GLN A 275 -15.16 3.98 -23.80
N ILE A 276 -15.61 4.74 -22.78
CA ILE A 276 -15.31 6.17 -22.61
C ILE A 276 -13.79 6.40 -22.55
N GLY A 277 -13.05 5.52 -21.85
CA GLY A 277 -11.59 5.59 -21.78
C GLY A 277 -10.91 5.37 -23.14
N VAL A 278 -11.46 4.49 -23.98
CA VAL A 278 -10.97 4.23 -25.35
C VAL A 278 -11.25 5.43 -26.26
N VAL A 279 -12.48 5.95 -26.28
CA VAL A 279 -12.85 7.12 -27.11
C VAL A 279 -12.03 8.35 -26.76
N LEU A 280 -11.81 8.64 -25.47
CA LEU A 280 -10.98 9.78 -25.05
C LEU A 280 -9.50 9.62 -25.45
N ARG A 281 -8.98 8.40 -25.46
CA ARG A 281 -7.61 8.10 -25.92
C ARG A 281 -7.49 8.27 -27.43
N ASP A 282 -8.41 7.67 -28.19
CA ASP A 282 -8.25 7.48 -29.63
C ASP A 282 -8.81 8.65 -30.45
N SER A 283 -9.88 9.31 -29.99
CA SER A 283 -10.49 10.46 -30.69
C SER A 283 -10.08 11.82 -30.11
N ASN A 284 -9.63 11.88 -28.86
CA ASN A 284 -9.27 13.15 -28.18
C ASN A 284 -7.80 13.21 -27.71
N ALA A 285 -6.98 12.21 -28.05
CA ALA A 285 -5.56 12.14 -27.69
C ALA A 285 -5.27 12.27 -26.17
N VAL A 286 -6.22 11.84 -25.32
CA VAL A 286 -6.06 11.82 -23.85
C VAL A 286 -5.57 10.44 -23.40
N PRO A 287 -4.26 10.24 -23.12
CA PRO A 287 -3.73 8.92 -22.79
C PRO A 287 -4.19 8.40 -21.41
N LEU A 288 -4.48 9.29 -20.45
CA LEU A 288 -4.88 8.90 -19.10
C LEU A 288 -5.69 10.00 -18.40
N VAL A 289 -7.01 9.80 -18.26
CA VAL A 289 -7.93 10.72 -17.55
C VAL A 289 -7.43 11.10 -16.14
N LYS A 290 -6.86 10.14 -15.39
CA LYS A 290 -6.31 10.37 -14.03
C LYS A 290 -5.17 11.40 -14.03
N ALA A 291 -4.42 11.57 -15.11
CA ALA A 291 -3.33 12.55 -15.17
C ALA A 291 -3.82 14.02 -15.25
N ILE A 292 -5.08 14.23 -15.65
CA ILE A 292 -5.66 15.57 -15.87
C ILE A 292 -6.61 15.95 -14.73
N THR A 293 -7.54 15.05 -14.39
CA THR A 293 -8.59 15.31 -13.38
C THR A 293 -8.24 14.80 -11.98
N ASN A 294 -7.11 14.10 -11.81
CA ASN A 294 -6.74 13.29 -10.64
C ASN A 294 -7.71 12.15 -10.26
N ASN A 295 -8.91 12.10 -10.88
CA ASN A 295 -9.94 11.10 -10.65
C ASN A 295 -9.91 9.96 -11.69
N LYS A 296 -10.49 8.80 -11.36
CA LYS A 296 -10.82 7.75 -12.34
C LYS A 296 -12.20 8.03 -12.95
N ILE A 297 -12.46 7.62 -14.20
CA ILE A 297 -13.74 7.83 -14.92
C ILE A 297 -14.95 7.46 -14.06
N LEU A 298 -14.96 6.26 -13.46
CA LEU A 298 -16.06 5.77 -12.62
C LEU A 298 -16.25 6.54 -11.29
N ARG A 299 -15.29 7.39 -10.88
CA ARG A 299 -15.43 8.34 -9.76
C ARG A 299 -16.08 9.65 -10.23
N ILE A 300 -15.71 10.16 -11.40
CA ILE A 300 -16.32 11.34 -12.05
C ILE A 300 -17.81 11.06 -12.29
N LEU A 301 -18.13 9.91 -12.91
CA LEU A 301 -19.51 9.48 -13.15
C LEU A 301 -20.34 9.36 -11.87
N ARG A 302 -19.75 8.88 -10.77
CA ARG A 302 -20.44 8.86 -9.45
C ARG A 302 -20.63 10.25 -8.83
N GLY A 303 -19.75 11.21 -9.11
CA GLY A 303 -19.93 12.60 -8.71
C GLY A 303 -21.10 13.30 -9.42
N HIS A 304 -21.41 12.89 -10.65
CA HIS A 304 -22.52 13.44 -11.45
C HIS A 304 -23.79 12.58 -11.47
N GLY A 305 -23.84 11.46 -10.73
CA GLY A 305 -24.98 10.53 -10.73
C GLY A 305 -25.11 9.62 -11.97
N TRP A 306 -24.21 9.70 -12.95
CA TRP A 306 -24.23 8.90 -14.20
C TRP A 306 -23.40 7.61 -14.10
N ALA A 307 -23.39 6.96 -12.93
CA ALA A 307 -22.68 5.70 -12.72
C ALA A 307 -23.64 4.52 -12.75
N PRO A 308 -23.29 3.38 -13.40
CA PRO A 308 -24.15 2.21 -13.42
C PRO A 308 -24.18 1.53 -12.04
N ASP A 309 -25.38 1.12 -11.60
CA ASP A 309 -25.60 0.41 -10.33
C ASP A 309 -24.87 -0.93 -10.31
N ILE A 310 -24.99 -1.69 -11.41
CA ILE A 310 -24.27 -2.94 -11.61
C ILE A 310 -22.88 -2.62 -12.19
N PRO A 311 -21.78 -3.08 -11.55
CA PRO A 311 -20.43 -2.91 -12.08
C PRO A 311 -20.26 -3.55 -13.47
N GLU A 312 -19.57 -2.85 -14.37
CA GLU A 312 -19.32 -3.24 -15.77
C GLU A 312 -18.82 -4.69 -15.90
N ASP A 313 -17.85 -5.09 -15.09
CA ASP A 313 -17.29 -6.46 -15.06
C ASP A 313 -18.36 -7.53 -14.81
N LEU A 314 -19.33 -7.24 -13.93
CA LEU A 314 -20.38 -8.16 -13.54
C LEU A 314 -21.49 -8.19 -14.62
N TYR A 315 -21.87 -7.03 -15.15
CA TYR A 315 -22.82 -6.88 -16.25
C TYR A 315 -22.40 -7.70 -17.47
N TYR A 316 -21.15 -7.57 -17.94
CA TYR A 316 -20.69 -8.30 -19.12
C TYR A 316 -20.53 -9.81 -18.90
N LEU A 317 -20.19 -10.27 -17.70
CA LEU A 317 -20.19 -11.71 -17.39
C LEU A 317 -21.62 -12.28 -17.40
N VAL A 318 -22.59 -11.57 -16.80
CA VAL A 318 -24.02 -11.95 -16.83
C VAL A 318 -24.55 -11.94 -18.27
N LYS A 319 -24.23 -10.91 -19.07
CA LYS A 319 -24.59 -10.82 -20.49
C LYS A 319 -24.06 -12.01 -21.29
N LYS A 320 -22.80 -12.42 -21.06
CA LYS A 320 -22.25 -13.62 -21.69
C LYS A 320 -22.91 -14.91 -21.19
N ALA A 321 -23.30 -14.98 -19.92
CA ALA A 321 -23.99 -16.16 -19.37
C ALA A 321 -25.39 -16.35 -19.98
N VAL A 322 -26.16 -15.26 -20.16
CA VAL A 322 -27.47 -15.30 -20.83
C VAL A 322 -27.34 -15.76 -22.30
N VAL A 323 -26.37 -15.22 -23.05
CA VAL A 323 -26.11 -15.68 -24.43
C VAL A 323 -25.72 -17.17 -24.46
N MET A 324 -24.91 -17.64 -23.52
CA MET A 324 -24.55 -19.05 -23.42
C MET A 324 -25.72 -19.94 -22.98
N ARG A 325 -26.62 -19.49 -22.09
CA ARG A 325 -27.86 -20.20 -21.74
C ARG A 325 -28.74 -20.40 -22.98
N LYS A 326 -28.98 -19.34 -23.76
CA LYS A 326 -29.76 -19.40 -25.01
C LYS A 326 -29.16 -20.35 -26.07
N HIS A 327 -27.82 -20.42 -26.15
CA HIS A 327 -27.14 -21.42 -26.99
C HIS A 327 -27.40 -22.86 -26.50
N MET A 328 -27.38 -23.10 -25.18
CA MET A 328 -27.60 -24.42 -24.58
C MET A 328 -29.06 -24.91 -24.62
N GLU A 329 -30.03 -24.00 -24.60
CA GLU A 329 -31.46 -24.33 -24.79
C GLU A 329 -31.71 -25.07 -26.11
N HIS A 330 -30.93 -24.75 -27.15
CA HIS A 330 -31.01 -25.38 -28.47
C HIS A 330 -29.99 -26.53 -28.63
N ASN A 331 -28.80 -26.41 -28.01
CA ASN A 331 -27.67 -27.31 -28.20
C ASN A 331 -27.36 -28.14 -26.94
N LEU A 332 -28.35 -28.87 -26.42
CA LEU A 332 -28.27 -29.62 -25.15
C LEU A 332 -27.08 -30.59 -25.04
N ASN A 333 -26.55 -31.05 -26.18
CA ASN A 333 -25.43 -32.00 -26.28
C ASN A 333 -24.02 -31.35 -26.22
N ASP A 334 -23.90 -30.02 -26.26
CA ASP A 334 -22.62 -29.31 -26.23
C ASP A 334 -22.02 -29.26 -24.81
N LYS A 335 -21.25 -30.31 -24.49
CA LYS A 335 -20.56 -30.52 -23.21
C LYS A 335 -19.52 -29.43 -22.91
N ASP A 336 -18.93 -28.82 -23.93
CA ASP A 336 -17.84 -27.84 -23.82
C ASP A 336 -18.40 -26.45 -23.45
N SER A 337 -19.47 -26.00 -24.10
CA SER A 337 -20.20 -24.81 -23.66
C SER A 337 -20.83 -24.98 -22.28
N LYS A 338 -21.35 -26.18 -21.95
CA LYS A 338 -21.83 -26.50 -20.59
C LYS A 338 -20.72 -26.35 -19.55
N PHE A 339 -19.52 -26.86 -19.81
CA PHE A 339 -18.34 -26.65 -18.96
C PHE A 339 -17.95 -25.16 -18.85
N ARG A 340 -17.87 -24.45 -19.98
CA ARG A 340 -17.53 -23.01 -20.00
C ARG A 340 -18.56 -22.13 -19.28
N LEU A 341 -19.84 -22.51 -19.30
CA LEU A 341 -20.91 -21.86 -18.53
C LEU A 341 -20.67 -22.00 -17.02
N ILE A 342 -20.32 -23.20 -16.53
CA ILE A 342 -19.94 -23.43 -15.12
C ILE A 342 -18.75 -22.54 -14.73
N LEU A 343 -17.73 -22.42 -15.57
CA LEU A 343 -16.59 -21.51 -15.35
C LEU A 343 -16.97 -20.02 -15.39
N LEU A 344 -18.09 -19.66 -16.03
CA LEU A 344 -18.58 -18.29 -16.15
C LEU A 344 -19.45 -17.90 -14.96
N GLU A 345 -20.40 -18.75 -14.57
CA GLU A 345 -21.23 -18.57 -13.37
C GLU A 345 -20.36 -18.59 -12.10
N SER A 346 -19.30 -19.42 -12.06
CA SER A 346 -18.26 -19.35 -11.02
C SER A 346 -17.59 -17.99 -10.90
N ARG A 347 -17.34 -17.28 -12.02
CA ARG A 347 -16.79 -15.91 -12.00
C ARG A 347 -17.81 -14.89 -11.51
N ILE A 348 -19.06 -15.00 -11.95
CA ILE A 348 -20.18 -14.16 -11.49
C ILE A 348 -20.32 -14.25 -9.96
N HIS A 349 -20.35 -15.47 -9.41
CA HIS A 349 -20.45 -15.67 -7.96
C HIS A 349 -19.23 -15.14 -7.18
N ARG A 350 -18.01 -15.24 -7.73
CA ARG A 350 -16.79 -14.67 -7.13
C ARG A 350 -16.82 -13.13 -7.11
N LEU A 351 -17.14 -12.49 -8.23
CA LEU A 351 -17.25 -11.01 -8.28
C LEU A 351 -18.40 -10.49 -7.41
N ALA A 352 -19.56 -11.16 -7.42
CA ALA A 352 -20.68 -10.80 -6.55
C ALA A 352 -20.29 -10.86 -5.07
N ARG A 353 -19.53 -11.90 -4.64
CA ARG A 353 -19.01 -11.98 -3.27
C ARG A 353 -18.08 -10.81 -2.93
N TYR A 354 -17.16 -10.45 -3.84
CA TYR A 354 -16.26 -9.30 -3.67
C TYR A 354 -17.04 -7.97 -3.57
N PHE A 355 -17.95 -7.70 -4.51
CA PHE A 355 -18.67 -6.42 -4.54
C PHE A 355 -19.67 -6.28 -3.38
N LYS A 356 -20.28 -7.38 -2.89
CA LYS A 356 -21.07 -7.34 -1.65
C LYS A 356 -20.18 -7.07 -0.43
N LYS A 357 -18.99 -7.68 -0.31
CA LYS A 357 -18.00 -7.33 0.75
C LYS A 357 -17.59 -5.86 0.70
N LYS A 358 -17.43 -5.29 -0.50
CA LYS A 358 -17.11 -3.86 -0.73
C LYS A 358 -18.34 -2.94 -0.76
N ARG A 359 -19.54 -3.41 -0.35
CA ARG A 359 -20.82 -2.66 -0.31
C ARG A 359 -21.17 -1.94 -1.62
N ARG A 360 -20.79 -2.51 -2.77
CA ARG A 360 -21.11 -2.01 -4.12
C ARG A 360 -22.32 -2.68 -4.77
N LEU A 361 -22.80 -3.78 -4.18
CA LEU A 361 -24.11 -4.38 -4.47
C LEU A 361 -24.84 -4.61 -3.13
N PRO A 362 -26.18 -4.61 -3.11
CA PRO A 362 -26.94 -4.85 -1.88
C PRO A 362 -26.75 -6.29 -1.37
N ALA A 363 -26.86 -6.49 -0.06
CA ALA A 363 -26.49 -7.74 0.60
C ALA A 363 -27.29 -8.97 0.12
N ASN A 364 -28.58 -8.75 -0.17
CA ASN A 364 -29.51 -9.73 -0.71
C ASN A 364 -29.26 -10.11 -2.19
N TRP A 365 -28.40 -9.39 -2.92
CA TRP A 365 -28.20 -9.65 -4.36
C TRP A 365 -27.70 -11.07 -4.62
N LYS A 366 -28.41 -11.79 -5.51
CA LYS A 366 -28.12 -13.17 -5.91
C LYS A 366 -28.36 -13.28 -7.41
N TYR A 367 -27.36 -13.79 -8.14
CA TYR A 367 -27.54 -14.22 -9.53
C TYR A 367 -28.49 -15.42 -9.57
N LYS A 368 -29.55 -15.30 -10.37
CA LYS A 368 -30.39 -16.40 -10.87
C LYS A 368 -30.33 -16.38 -12.39
N SER A 369 -30.42 -17.53 -13.05
CA SER A 369 -30.45 -17.60 -14.52
C SER A 369 -31.73 -17.02 -15.12
N GLU A 370 -32.92 -17.30 -14.54
CA GLU A 370 -34.19 -16.81 -15.08
C GLU A 370 -34.24 -15.27 -15.14
N THR A 371 -33.88 -14.62 -14.04
CA THR A 371 -33.94 -13.15 -13.92
C THR A 371 -32.73 -12.46 -14.55
N ALA A 372 -31.73 -13.19 -15.06
CA ALA A 372 -30.51 -12.60 -15.60
C ALA A 372 -30.79 -11.76 -16.85
N SER A 373 -31.72 -12.18 -17.71
CA SER A 373 -32.13 -11.44 -18.91
C SER A 373 -32.75 -10.08 -18.57
N ALA A 374 -33.55 -10.00 -17.50
CA ALA A 374 -34.18 -8.76 -17.04
C ALA A 374 -33.20 -7.79 -16.36
N LEU A 375 -31.96 -8.20 -16.07
CA LEU A 375 -30.89 -7.32 -15.56
C LEU A 375 -30.02 -6.74 -16.70
N LEU A 376 -30.42 -6.93 -17.96
CA LEU A 376 -29.62 -6.58 -19.16
C LEU A 376 -30.37 -5.71 -20.18
N GLY A 377 -31.67 -5.50 -19.99
CA GLY A 377 -32.54 -4.61 -20.78
C GLY A 377 -32.69 -3.24 -20.13
#